data_AF-A0A2R6AUX7-F1
#
_entry.id   AF-A0A2R6AUX7-F1
#
_cell.length_a   1.000
_cell.length_b   1.000
_cell.length_c   1.000
_cell.angle_alpha   90.00
_cell.angle_beta   90.00
_cell.angle_gamma   90.00
#
_symmetry.space_group_name_H-M   'P 1'
#
loop_
_entity.id
_entity.type
_entity.pdbx_description
1 polymer ?
#
loop_
_entity_poly.entity_id
_entity_poly.type
_entity_poly.pdbx_seq_one_letter_code
_entity_poly.pdbx_strand_id
1 'polypeptide(L)'
;MTTQEGGLYHRFKEEAGINALLDDYAFLCFGLLELYEATFKEAYLQTALDLVKFALNHFWDAQEGGFYTTADFEKEVLVRKKQVYDGAIPSGNSVMLLNLLRLSRLTASTELEEKAYELAKWGCGVISTHPEEATFFLQALDFALGPTKEVVVVGKKDNNTNTTLNE
;
A
#
# COMPACT_ATOMS: atom_id res chain seq x y z
N MET A 1 -6.81 10.79 -15.13
CA MET A 1 -6.29 10.98 -13.76
C MET A 1 -4.85 10.48 -13.59
N THR A 2 -4.21 9.95 -14.65
CA THR A 2 -2.81 9.54 -14.65
C THR A 2 -1.94 10.53 -15.42
N THR A 3 -0.67 10.66 -15.03
CA THR A 3 0.35 11.43 -15.75
C THR A 3 0.94 10.57 -16.88
N GLN A 4 1.68 11.21 -17.80
CA GLN A 4 2.41 10.49 -18.87
C GLN A 4 3.50 9.56 -18.30
N GLU A 5 4.00 9.85 -17.10
CA GLU A 5 5.07 9.11 -16.42
C GLU A 5 4.52 8.00 -15.50
N GLY A 6 3.21 7.74 -15.53
CA GLY A 6 2.57 6.69 -14.72
C GLY A 6 2.17 7.10 -13.30
N GLY A 7 2.36 8.38 -12.94
CA GLY A 7 1.88 8.95 -11.69
C GLY A 7 0.38 9.29 -11.73
N LEU A 8 -0.13 9.81 -10.64
CA LEU A 8 -1.51 10.26 -10.47
C LEU A 8 -1.59 11.79 -10.34
N TYR A 9 -2.75 12.34 -10.72
CA TYR A 9 -3.14 13.70 -10.38
C TYR A 9 -4.05 13.70 -9.15
N HIS A 10 -3.80 14.62 -8.22
CA HIS A 10 -4.59 14.80 -7.00
C HIS A 10 -5.99 15.38 -7.29
N ARG A 11 -6.09 16.29 -8.26
CA ARG A 11 -7.30 17.08 -8.50
C ARG A 11 -7.80 16.95 -9.93
N PHE A 12 -9.12 16.89 -10.06
CA PHE A 12 -9.81 17.12 -11.32
C PHE A 12 -10.83 18.26 -11.19
N LYS A 13 -10.74 19.24 -12.08
CA LYS A 13 -11.79 20.24 -12.29
C LYS A 13 -11.73 20.69 -13.75
N GLU A 14 -12.53 20.05 -14.59
CA GLU A 14 -12.52 20.17 -16.07
C GLU A 14 -11.21 19.64 -16.71
N GLU A 15 -10.08 19.92 -16.08
CA GLU A 15 -8.75 19.35 -16.33
C GLU A 15 -8.18 18.67 -15.07
N ALA A 16 -7.31 17.68 -15.28
CA ALA A 16 -6.53 17.08 -14.20
C ALA A 16 -5.29 17.93 -13.92
N GLY A 17 -4.93 18.07 -12.65
CA GLY A 17 -3.73 18.82 -12.26
C GLY A 17 -3.35 18.58 -10.81
N ILE A 18 -2.19 19.11 -10.43
CA ILE A 18 -1.51 18.88 -9.14
C ILE A 18 -1.05 17.42 -9.02
N ASN A 19 0.24 17.20 -8.81
CA ASN A 19 0.76 15.86 -8.61
C ASN A 19 0.14 15.25 -7.35
N ALA A 20 -0.21 13.97 -7.45
CA ALA A 20 -0.74 13.21 -6.34
C ALA A 20 0.23 13.14 -5.16
N LEU A 21 -0.35 13.13 -3.95
CA LEU A 21 0.34 12.85 -2.70
C LEU A 21 0.34 11.35 -2.43
N LEU A 22 1.15 10.90 -1.48
CA LEU A 22 1.20 9.50 -1.04
C LEU A 22 -0.19 8.93 -0.76
N ASP A 23 -1.04 9.71 -0.09
CA ASP A 23 -2.39 9.31 0.30
C ASP A 23 -3.23 8.89 -0.92
N ASP A 24 -3.11 9.59 -2.06
CA ASP A 24 -3.84 9.25 -3.28
C ASP A 24 -3.44 7.86 -3.80
N TYR A 25 -2.13 7.52 -3.77
CA TYR A 25 -1.66 6.19 -4.14
C TYR A 25 -2.08 5.13 -3.13
N ALA A 26 -1.97 5.43 -1.83
CA ALA A 26 -2.29 4.50 -0.77
C ALA A 26 -3.77 4.11 -0.78
N PHE A 27 -4.68 5.09 -0.83
CA PHE A 27 -6.11 4.84 -0.83
C PHE A 27 -6.61 4.27 -2.16
N LEU A 28 -6.05 4.67 -3.31
CA LEU A 28 -6.42 4.06 -4.58
C LEU A 28 -5.97 2.61 -4.65
N CYS A 29 -4.74 2.31 -4.21
CA CYS A 29 -4.26 0.93 -4.09
C CYS A 29 -5.17 0.10 -3.17
N PHE A 30 -5.54 0.65 -2.01
CA PHE A 30 -6.45 -0.01 -1.07
C PHE A 30 -7.79 -0.37 -1.76
N GLY A 31 -8.43 0.59 -2.42
CA GLY A 31 -9.68 0.35 -3.15
C GLY A 31 -9.55 -0.64 -4.31
N LEU A 32 -8.41 -0.65 -5.01
CA LEU A 32 -8.14 -1.64 -6.06
C LEU A 32 -8.01 -3.06 -5.50
N LEU A 33 -7.40 -3.22 -4.32
CA LEU A 33 -7.35 -4.51 -3.64
C LEU A 33 -8.74 -4.99 -3.21
N GLU A 34 -9.59 -4.09 -2.70
CA GLU A 34 -11.00 -4.42 -2.40
C GLU A 34 -11.75 -4.87 -3.66
N LEU A 35 -11.55 -4.19 -4.79
CA LEU A 35 -12.15 -4.57 -6.07
C LEU A 35 -11.62 -5.90 -6.59
N TYR A 36 -10.33 -6.17 -6.42
CA TYR A 36 -9.74 -7.46 -6.77
C TYR A 36 -10.34 -8.58 -5.93
N GLU A 37 -10.43 -8.44 -4.61
CA GLU A 37 -11.01 -9.48 -3.75
C GLU A 37 -12.50 -9.70 -4.02
N ALA A 38 -13.25 -8.64 -4.36
CA ALA A 38 -14.67 -8.75 -4.67
C ALA A 38 -14.96 -9.37 -6.06
N THR A 39 -14.01 -9.30 -7.00
CA THR A 39 -14.27 -9.64 -8.42
C THR A 39 -13.29 -10.62 -9.05
N PHE A 40 -12.15 -10.87 -8.42
CA PHE A 40 -10.98 -11.59 -8.93
C PHE A 40 -10.50 -11.15 -10.31
N LYS A 41 -10.78 -9.90 -10.71
CA LYS A 41 -10.26 -9.33 -11.96
C LYS A 41 -8.80 -8.91 -11.77
N GLU A 42 -7.89 -9.68 -12.38
CA GLU A 42 -6.43 -9.48 -12.31
C GLU A 42 -5.98 -8.04 -12.64
N ALA A 43 -6.70 -7.34 -13.52
CA ALA A 43 -6.38 -5.96 -13.89
C ALA A 43 -6.32 -5.01 -12.68
N TYR A 44 -7.15 -5.22 -11.65
CA TYR A 44 -7.12 -4.41 -10.44
C TYR A 44 -5.86 -4.67 -9.60
N LEU A 45 -5.49 -5.94 -9.44
CA LEU A 45 -4.27 -6.34 -8.74
C LEU A 45 -3.03 -5.80 -9.45
N GLN A 46 -2.99 -5.91 -10.79
CA GLN A 46 -1.87 -5.38 -11.58
C GLN A 46 -1.74 -3.86 -11.42
N THR A 47 -2.88 -3.14 -11.47
CA THR A 47 -2.86 -1.68 -11.29
C THR A 47 -2.40 -1.31 -9.87
N ALA A 48 -2.82 -2.05 -8.84
CA ALA A 48 -2.36 -1.83 -7.47
C ALA A 48 -0.84 -2.01 -7.32
N LEU A 49 -0.27 -3.05 -7.95
CA LEU A 49 1.18 -3.27 -7.99
C LEU A 49 1.92 -2.11 -8.67
N ASP A 50 1.40 -1.61 -9.80
CA ASP A 50 2.00 -0.50 -10.52
C ASP A 50 2.00 0.80 -9.69
N LEU A 51 0.92 1.07 -8.95
CA LEU A 51 0.83 2.22 -8.05
C LEU A 51 1.81 2.11 -6.88
N VAL A 52 1.93 0.93 -6.27
CA VAL A 52 2.89 0.69 -5.18
C VAL A 52 4.32 0.81 -5.67
N LYS A 53 4.62 0.30 -6.87
CA LYS A 53 5.93 0.47 -7.49
C LYS A 53 6.26 1.95 -7.74
N PHE A 54 5.30 2.72 -8.24
CA PHE A 54 5.47 4.17 -8.40
C PHE A 54 5.73 4.85 -7.06
N ALA A 55 4.94 4.51 -6.03
CA ALA A 55 5.11 5.04 -4.68
C ALA A 55 6.50 4.71 -4.11
N LEU A 56 6.98 3.47 -4.26
CA LEU A 56 8.31 3.04 -3.83
C LEU A 56 9.43 3.81 -4.55
N ASN A 57 9.26 4.12 -5.83
CA ASN A 57 10.28 4.85 -6.58
C ASN A 57 10.38 6.33 -6.20
N HIS A 58 9.24 6.98 -5.95
CA HIS A 58 9.19 8.45 -5.84
C HIS A 58 8.96 8.97 -4.43
N PHE A 59 8.41 8.15 -3.52
CA PHE A 59 8.03 8.56 -2.17
C PHE A 59 8.85 7.85 -1.09
N TRP A 60 9.50 6.73 -1.37
CA TRP A 60 10.25 5.97 -0.36
C TRP A 60 11.50 6.71 0.11
N ASP A 61 11.74 6.66 1.42
CA ASP A 61 13.00 7.06 2.03
C ASP A 61 13.95 5.87 2.11
N ALA A 62 14.94 5.81 1.22
CA ALA A 62 15.91 4.73 1.18
C ALA A 62 16.90 4.73 2.37
N GLN A 63 17.00 5.81 3.15
CA GLN A 63 17.93 5.89 4.28
C GLN A 63 17.30 5.43 5.58
N GLU A 64 16.07 5.87 5.85
CA GLU A 64 15.40 5.64 7.13
C GLU A 64 14.16 4.75 7.03
N GLY A 65 13.69 4.46 5.82
CA GLY A 65 12.38 3.86 5.60
C GLY A 65 11.23 4.84 5.79
N GLY A 66 10.03 4.37 5.45
CA GLY A 66 8.84 5.20 5.40
C GLY A 66 8.69 5.92 4.07
N PHE A 67 7.49 6.40 3.81
CA PHE A 67 7.16 7.20 2.64
C PHE A 67 7.00 8.67 3.02
N TYR A 68 7.61 9.54 2.22
CA TYR A 68 7.31 10.96 2.21
C TYR A 68 5.88 11.20 1.69
N THR A 69 5.24 12.28 2.12
CA THR A 69 3.91 12.67 1.64
C THR A 69 3.93 13.15 0.19
N THR A 70 5.03 13.77 -0.25
CA THR A 70 5.19 14.36 -1.59
C THR A 70 6.25 13.60 -2.38
N ALA A 71 6.12 13.55 -3.71
CA ALA A 71 7.09 12.91 -4.59
C ALA A 71 8.44 13.65 -4.60
N ASP A 72 9.51 12.96 -5.01
CA ASP A 72 10.88 13.50 -5.09
C ASP A 72 11.07 14.54 -6.21
N PHE A 73 10.23 14.49 -7.23
CA PHE A 73 10.21 15.47 -8.32
C PHE A 73 9.35 16.71 -8.03
N GLU A 74 8.71 16.80 -6.86
CA GLU A 74 7.89 17.96 -6.48
C GLU A 74 8.77 19.14 -6.04
N LYS A 75 8.99 20.09 -6.95
CA LYS A 75 10.00 21.15 -6.80
C LYS A 75 9.57 22.29 -5.87
N GLU A 76 8.27 22.46 -5.67
CA GLU A 76 7.72 23.55 -4.83
C GLU A 76 7.80 23.23 -3.32
N VAL A 77 8.21 22.02 -2.95
CA VAL A 77 8.27 21.55 -1.56
C VAL A 77 9.72 21.60 -1.06
N LEU A 78 10.02 22.58 -0.20
CA LEU A 78 11.36 22.76 0.36
C LEU A 78 11.79 21.61 1.30
N VAL A 79 10.85 21.02 2.03
CA VAL A 79 11.10 19.93 2.99
C VAL A 79 9.99 18.90 2.86
N ARG A 80 10.35 17.68 2.49
CA ARG A 80 9.44 16.53 2.42
C ARG A 80 9.24 15.98 3.82
N LYS A 81 7.99 15.72 4.21
CA LYS A 81 7.63 15.16 5.51
C LYS A 81 7.19 13.72 5.36
N LYS A 82 7.44 12.89 6.37
CA LYS A 82 6.83 11.57 6.55
C LYS A 82 5.78 11.70 7.63
N GLN A 83 4.61 11.08 7.45
CA GLN A 83 3.53 11.12 8.42
C GLN A 83 2.98 9.71 8.63
N VAL A 84 2.88 9.31 9.91
CA VAL A 84 2.24 8.07 10.36
C VAL A 84 1.01 8.34 11.25
N TYR A 85 0.85 9.58 11.70
CA TYR A 85 -0.29 10.06 12.48
C TYR A 85 -1.58 9.98 11.65
N ASP A 86 -2.56 9.24 12.15
CA ASP A 86 -3.90 9.16 11.62
C ASP A 86 -4.73 10.34 12.14
N GLY A 87 -5.21 11.18 11.23
CA GLY A 87 -6.06 12.33 11.56
C GLY A 87 -7.54 12.01 11.41
N ALA A 88 -8.26 12.84 10.65
CA ALA A 88 -9.63 12.52 10.25
C ALA A 88 -9.72 11.27 9.35
N ILE A 89 -8.62 10.93 8.70
CA ILE A 89 -8.43 9.72 7.89
C ILE A 89 -7.09 9.07 8.24
N PRO A 90 -6.92 7.77 7.98
CA PRO A 90 -5.62 7.10 8.10
C PRO A 90 -4.53 7.80 7.30
N SER A 91 -3.30 7.78 7.81
CA SER A 91 -2.15 8.32 7.07
C SER A 91 -1.80 7.44 5.86
N GLY A 92 -1.24 8.04 4.81
CA GLY A 92 -0.75 7.28 3.66
C GLY A 92 0.25 6.19 4.02
N ASN A 93 1.12 6.40 5.03
CA ASN A 93 2.02 5.35 5.51
C ASN A 93 1.27 4.19 6.20
N SER A 94 0.26 4.49 7.02
CA SER A 94 -0.59 3.48 7.67
C SER A 94 -1.28 2.59 6.63
N VAL A 95 -1.90 3.21 5.62
CA VAL A 95 -2.59 2.49 4.55
C VAL A 95 -1.61 1.73 3.67
N MET A 96 -0.46 2.32 3.34
CA MET A 96 0.55 1.67 2.51
C MET A 96 1.17 0.46 3.19
N LEU A 97 1.32 0.46 4.52
CA LEU A 97 1.78 -0.73 5.25
C LEU A 97 0.83 -1.91 5.02
N LEU A 98 -0.47 -1.71 5.18
CA LEU A 98 -1.46 -2.75 4.93
C LEU A 98 -1.45 -3.20 3.46
N ASN A 99 -1.34 -2.26 2.51
CA ASN A 99 -1.27 -2.58 1.09
C ASN A 99 -0.05 -3.43 0.74
N LEU A 100 1.14 -3.08 1.24
CA LEU A 100 2.37 -3.83 1.02
C LEU A 100 2.25 -5.26 1.58
N LEU A 101 1.69 -5.41 2.78
CA LEU A 101 1.44 -6.71 3.40
C LEU A 101 0.45 -7.56 2.60
N ARG A 102 -0.65 -6.97 2.12
CA ARG A 102 -1.64 -7.69 1.30
C ARG A 102 -1.05 -8.10 -0.05
N LEU A 103 -0.37 -7.18 -0.73
CA LEU A 103 0.26 -7.46 -2.02
C LEU A 103 1.36 -8.50 -1.92
N SER A 104 2.21 -8.45 -0.88
CA SER A 104 3.26 -9.45 -0.69
C SER A 104 2.68 -10.85 -0.52
N ARG A 105 1.57 -11.01 0.20
CA ARG A 105 0.88 -12.31 0.36
C ARG A 105 0.18 -12.76 -0.91
N LEU A 106 -0.55 -11.86 -1.59
CA LEU A 106 -1.25 -12.17 -2.84
C LEU A 106 -0.30 -12.57 -3.98
N THR A 107 0.94 -12.07 -3.96
CA THR A 107 1.92 -12.28 -5.03
C THR A 107 3.13 -13.13 -4.64
N ALA A 108 3.20 -13.58 -3.39
CA ALA A 108 4.37 -14.22 -2.80
C ALA A 108 5.68 -13.42 -3.01
N SER A 109 5.59 -12.07 -3.03
CA SER A 109 6.73 -11.19 -3.26
C SER A 109 7.49 -10.90 -1.98
N THR A 110 8.69 -11.48 -1.87
CA THR A 110 9.60 -11.21 -0.74
C THR A 110 10.09 -9.76 -0.71
N GLU A 111 10.23 -9.12 -1.88
CA GLU A 111 10.61 -7.71 -1.98
C GLU A 111 9.57 -6.78 -1.32
N LEU A 112 8.28 -7.03 -1.58
CA LEU A 112 7.20 -6.27 -0.95
C LEU A 112 7.09 -6.57 0.55
N GLU A 113 7.37 -7.81 0.95
CA GLU A 113 7.43 -8.19 2.36
C GLU A 113 8.57 -7.47 3.11
N GLU A 114 9.74 -7.38 2.50
CA GLU A 114 10.88 -6.63 3.04
C GLU A 114 10.55 -5.14 3.17
N LYS A 115 9.88 -4.54 2.16
CA LYS A 115 9.44 -3.15 2.23
C LYS A 115 8.37 -2.91 3.30
N ALA A 116 7.44 -3.84 3.47
CA ALA A 116 6.49 -3.78 4.59
C ALA A 116 7.20 -3.83 5.94
N TYR A 117 8.22 -4.69 6.08
CA TYR A 117 9.02 -4.78 7.31
C TYR A 117 9.81 -3.50 7.60
N GLU A 118 10.47 -2.91 6.60
CA GLU A 118 11.17 -1.63 6.74
C GLU A 118 10.22 -0.51 7.18
N LEU A 119 9.04 -0.44 6.57
CA LEU A 119 8.01 0.54 6.91
C LEU A 119 7.48 0.33 8.34
N ALA A 120 7.19 -0.92 8.71
CA ALA A 120 6.75 -1.30 10.06
C ALA A 120 7.80 -0.89 11.10
N LYS A 121 9.08 -1.19 10.85
CA LYS A 121 10.18 -0.84 11.75
C LYS A 121 10.32 0.67 11.95
N TRP A 122 10.28 1.44 10.86
CA TRP A 122 10.31 2.90 10.94
C TRP A 122 9.10 3.43 11.73
N GLY A 123 7.90 3.02 11.36
CA GLY A 123 6.67 3.51 11.99
C GLY A 123 6.58 3.16 13.48
N CYS A 124 6.95 1.93 13.88
CA CYS A 124 7.07 1.54 15.29
C CYS A 124 8.04 2.46 16.06
N GLY A 125 9.15 2.87 15.45
CA GLY A 125 10.08 3.84 16.05
C GLY A 125 9.42 5.19 16.33
N VAL A 126 8.50 5.62 15.46
CA VAL A 126 7.77 6.89 15.58
C VAL A 126 6.60 6.79 16.57
N ILE A 127 5.79 5.75 16.50
CA ILE A 127 4.51 5.65 17.24
C ILE A 127 4.65 5.00 18.61
N SER A 128 5.82 4.47 18.98
CA SER A 128 6.03 3.74 20.24
C SER A 128 5.62 4.51 21.51
N THR A 129 5.60 5.84 21.45
CA THR A 129 5.22 6.71 22.57
C THR A 129 3.74 7.09 22.59
N HIS A 130 3.08 7.13 21.43
CA HIS A 130 1.67 7.52 21.26
C HIS A 130 1.01 6.62 20.21
N PRO A 131 0.88 5.30 20.48
CA PRO A 131 0.36 4.35 19.50
C PRO A 131 -1.11 4.62 19.12
N GLU A 132 -1.89 5.21 20.02
CA GLU A 132 -3.28 5.62 19.79
C GLU A 132 -3.45 6.66 18.67
N GLU A 133 -2.37 7.34 18.29
CA GLU A 133 -2.37 8.31 17.21
C GLU A 133 -2.21 7.67 15.82
N ALA A 134 -1.99 6.37 15.73
CA ALA A 134 -1.77 5.64 14.48
C ALA A 134 -2.55 4.31 14.43
N THR A 135 -3.82 4.36 14.79
CA THR A 135 -4.69 3.17 14.92
C THR A 135 -4.73 2.27 13.67
N PHE A 136 -4.71 2.83 12.47
CA PHE A 136 -4.70 2.05 11.23
C PHE A 136 -3.33 1.39 11.00
N PHE A 137 -2.25 2.06 11.42
CA PHE A 137 -0.92 1.45 11.42
C PHE A 137 -0.87 0.25 12.38
N LEU A 138 -1.46 0.38 13.57
CA LEU A 138 -1.59 -0.73 14.51
C LEU A 138 -2.42 -1.88 13.95
N GLN A 139 -3.50 -1.59 13.20
CA GLN A 139 -4.27 -2.62 12.50
C GLN A 139 -3.42 -3.36 11.47
N ALA A 140 -2.57 -2.64 10.72
CA ALA A 140 -1.66 -3.26 9.77
C ALA A 140 -0.58 -4.12 10.48
N LEU A 141 -0.10 -3.70 11.65
CA LEU A 141 0.78 -4.50 12.49
C LEU A 141 0.08 -5.75 13.04
N ASP A 142 -1.18 -5.64 13.45
CA ASP A 142 -1.99 -6.78 13.88
C ASP A 142 -2.19 -7.78 12.72
N PHE A 143 -2.42 -7.30 11.50
CA PHE A 143 -2.44 -8.15 10.31
C PHE A 143 -1.10 -8.88 10.09
N ALA A 144 0.03 -8.22 10.35
CA ALA A 144 1.36 -8.79 10.16
C ALA A 144 1.77 -9.80 11.25
N LEU A 145 1.43 -9.52 12.52
CA LEU A 145 1.91 -10.23 13.70
C LEU A 145 0.87 -11.19 14.30
N GLY A 146 -0.42 -10.91 14.05
CA GLY A 146 -1.53 -11.67 14.57
C GLY A 146 -1.58 -13.09 14.00
N PRO A 147 -2.42 -13.97 14.60
CA PRO A 147 -2.58 -15.33 14.10
C PRO A 147 -3.24 -15.30 12.72
N THR A 148 -2.45 -15.44 11.66
CA THR A 148 -2.94 -15.59 10.30
C THR A 148 -3.08 -17.08 9.95
N LYS A 149 -4.12 -17.39 9.15
CA LYS A 149 -4.30 -18.72 8.56
C LYS A 149 -4.21 -18.56 7.06
N GLU A 150 -3.16 -19.08 6.47
CA GLU A 150 -3.00 -19.14 5.02
C GLU A 150 -3.31 -20.56 4.54
N VAL A 151 -4.23 -20.67 3.59
CA VAL A 151 -4.61 -21.94 2.97
C VAL A 151 -4.18 -21.89 1.51
N VAL A 152 -3.19 -22.70 1.15
CA VAL A 152 -2.69 -22.80 -0.23
C VAL A 152 -3.25 -24.07 -0.87
N VAL A 153 -4.09 -23.89 -1.91
CA VAL A 153 -4.62 -25.01 -2.68
C VAL A 153 -3.75 -25.21 -3.92
N VAL A 154 -3.04 -26.34 -3.99
CA VAL A 154 -2.17 -26.68 -5.12
C VAL A 154 -2.84 -27.74 -5.98
N GLY A 155 -2.98 -27.48 -7.29
CA GLY A 155 -3.61 -28.39 -8.23
C GLY A 155 -3.11 -28.21 -9.66
N LYS A 156 -3.33 -29.21 -10.51
CA LYS A 156 -3.09 -29.08 -11.96
C LYS A 156 -4.19 -28.18 -12.54
N LYS A 157 -3.80 -27.26 -13.44
CA LYS A 157 -4.69 -26.27 -14.08
C LYS A 157 -5.95 -26.87 -14.74
N ASP A 158 -5.88 -28.16 -15.10
CA ASP A 158 -6.92 -28.86 -15.87
C ASP A 158 -7.97 -29.55 -14.99
N ASN A 159 -7.74 -29.65 -13.67
CA ASN A 159 -8.73 -30.20 -12.74
C ASN A 159 -9.53 -29.04 -12.14
N ASN A 160 -10.85 -29.05 -12.37
CA ASN A 160 -11.82 -28.17 -11.72
C ASN A 160 -11.55 -28.11 -10.20
N THR A 161 -10.88 -27.06 -9.73
CA THR A 161 -10.50 -26.82 -8.33
C THR A 161 -11.70 -26.49 -7.42
N ASN A 162 -12.92 -26.48 -7.96
CA ASN A 162 -14.14 -26.20 -7.22
C ASN A 162 -14.53 -27.29 -6.20
N THR A 163 -13.93 -28.48 -6.26
CA THR A 163 -14.25 -29.60 -5.35
C THR A 163 -13.40 -29.64 -4.08
N THR A 164 -12.29 -28.90 -4.00
CA THR A 164 -11.30 -29.04 -2.90
C THR A 164 -11.62 -28.30 -1.60
N LEU A 165 -12.69 -27.49 -1.55
CA LEU A 165 -13.03 -26.67 -0.35
C LEU A 165 -14.29 -27.15 0.40
N ASN A 166 -14.87 -28.29 0.01
CA ASN A 166 -16.12 -28.83 0.58
C ASN A 166 -15.93 -30.10 1.44
N GLU A 167 -14.73 -30.38 1.93
CA GLU A 167 -14.47 -31.49 2.89
C GLU A 167 -14.06 -30.98 4.27
#